data_AF-A0A942YAL2-F1
#
_entry.id   AF-A0A942YAL2-F1
#
_cell.length_a   1.000
_cell.length_b   1.000
_cell.length_c   1.000
_cell.angle_alpha   90.00
_cell.angle_beta   90.00
_cell.angle_gamma   90.00
#
_symmetry.space_group_name_H-M   'P 1'
#
loop_
_entity.id
_entity.type
_entity.pdbx_description
1 polymer ?
#
loop_
_entity_poly.entity_id
_entity_poly.type
_entity_poly.pdbx_seq_one_letter_code
_entity_poly.pdbx_strand_id
1 'polypeptide(L)'
;MWIAAAAVAAVGVAFGAGTLVGTAGVGGSPSAEITPTAGAVTLEQLLDAPQTYADRLPGPLEAPVSLHTTRLVFTNRALDGSAFETPWNVWAGVGTDRSTICLVATADRTAATTACYPREQALHGAVSLSAQSRSGTMTLTLRGGGVQGTVTNEN
;
A
#
# COMPACT_ATOMS: atom_id res chain seq x y z
N MET A 1 -50.39 -3.34 -47.78
CA MET A 1 -49.43 -3.74 -48.84
C MET A 1 -48.63 -2.48 -49.19
N TRP A 2 -47.30 -2.31 -49.04
CA TRP A 2 -46.10 -3.08 -48.62
C TRP A 2 -45.09 -2.06 -48.01
N ILE A 3 -44.52 -2.28 -46.81
CA ILE A 3 -43.14 -2.73 -46.43
C ILE A 3 -41.95 -1.81 -46.82
N ALA A 4 -41.05 -1.66 -45.82
CA ALA A 4 -39.58 -1.39 -45.84
C ALA A 4 -39.18 0.02 -45.38
N ALA A 5 -38.64 0.23 -44.17
CA ALA A 5 -37.33 -0.19 -43.64
C ALA A 5 -36.13 0.42 -44.39
N ALA A 6 -35.44 1.36 -43.76
CA ALA A 6 -34.03 1.65 -44.03
C ALA A 6 -33.36 2.25 -42.79
N ALA A 7 -32.47 1.47 -42.20
CA ALA A 7 -31.53 1.88 -41.18
C ALA A 7 -30.35 2.62 -41.82
N VAL A 8 -29.84 3.64 -41.15
CA VAL A 8 -28.48 4.15 -41.39
C VAL A 8 -27.86 4.51 -40.05
N ALA A 9 -26.81 3.77 -39.71
CA ALA A 9 -25.96 3.98 -38.56
C ALA A 9 -25.04 5.18 -38.81
N ALA A 10 -24.90 6.05 -37.81
CA ALA A 10 -23.81 7.00 -37.74
C ALA A 10 -23.26 7.00 -36.30
N VAL A 11 -22.20 6.22 -36.08
CA VAL A 11 -21.38 6.34 -34.87
C VAL A 11 -20.43 7.51 -35.10
N GLY A 12 -20.80 8.68 -34.59
CA GLY A 12 -19.90 9.83 -34.51
C GLY A 12 -19.02 9.71 -33.27
N VAL A 13 -17.72 9.47 -33.46
CA VAL A 13 -16.73 9.64 -32.39
C VAL A 13 -16.42 11.12 -32.27
N ALA A 14 -16.83 11.74 -31.16
CA ALA A 14 -16.44 13.10 -30.82
C ALA A 14 -15.42 13.07 -29.67
N PHE A 15 -14.15 13.30 -30.00
CA PHE A 15 -13.15 13.74 -29.03
C PHE A 15 -13.36 15.24 -28.79
N GLY A 16 -13.91 15.58 -27.62
CA GLY A 16 -14.11 16.95 -27.18
C GLY A 16 -13.52 17.15 -25.78
N ALA A 17 -12.59 18.08 -25.67
CA ALA A 17 -11.93 18.48 -24.43
C ALA A 17 -12.96 18.90 -23.35
N GLY A 18 -12.74 18.43 -22.12
CA GLY A 18 -13.55 18.79 -20.96
C GLY A 18 -12.66 19.06 -19.76
N THR A 19 -12.50 20.34 -19.41
CA THR A 19 -12.11 20.79 -18.08
C THR A 19 -13.08 20.25 -17.03
N LEU A 20 -12.59 19.43 -16.10
CA LEU A 20 -13.32 19.08 -14.89
C LEU A 20 -12.42 19.29 -13.68
N VAL A 21 -12.52 20.50 -13.11
CA VAL A 21 -12.21 20.75 -11.70
C VAL A 21 -13.30 20.05 -10.90
N GLY A 22 -13.01 18.84 -10.43
CA GLY A 22 -13.92 18.07 -9.58
C GLY A 22 -13.74 18.44 -8.11
N THR A 23 -14.45 19.46 -7.65
CA THR A 23 -14.78 19.61 -6.22
C THR A 23 -16.20 19.10 -6.01
N ALA A 24 -16.36 17.84 -5.60
CA ALA A 24 -17.51 17.36 -4.82
C ALA A 24 -17.31 15.87 -4.50
N GLY A 25 -17.04 15.58 -3.23
CA GLY A 25 -16.93 14.22 -2.75
C GLY A 25 -16.15 14.10 -1.46
N VAL A 26 -16.50 14.89 -0.43
CA VAL A 26 -16.31 14.44 0.96
C VAL A 26 -17.32 13.31 1.17
N GLY A 27 -17.07 12.19 0.51
CA GLY A 27 -17.67 10.91 0.81
C GLY A 27 -16.67 10.24 1.73
N GLY A 28 -16.79 10.52 3.03
CA GLY A 28 -16.26 9.62 4.03
C GLY A 28 -16.92 8.28 3.78
N SER A 29 -16.26 7.40 3.01
CA SER A 29 -16.61 6.00 3.00
C SER A 29 -16.67 5.57 4.46
N PRO A 30 -17.72 4.86 4.91
CA PRO A 30 -17.62 4.20 6.20
C PRO A 30 -16.35 3.35 6.12
N SER A 31 -15.36 3.65 6.97
CA SER A 31 -14.24 2.74 7.19
C SER A 31 -14.90 1.43 7.60
N ALA A 32 -15.01 0.49 6.67
CA ALA A 32 -15.44 -0.85 6.99
C ALA A 32 -14.35 -1.39 7.89
N GLU A 33 -14.62 -1.36 9.19
CA GLU A 33 -13.74 -1.92 10.20
C GLU A 33 -13.72 -3.43 9.96
N ILE A 34 -12.59 -3.91 9.45
CA ILE A 34 -12.35 -5.32 9.22
C ILE A 34 -11.83 -5.88 10.54
N THR A 35 -12.54 -6.83 11.12
CA THR A 35 -12.04 -7.54 12.29
C THR A 35 -10.84 -8.41 11.89
N PRO A 36 -9.69 -8.32 12.60
CA PRO A 36 -8.54 -9.16 12.32
C PRO A 36 -8.86 -10.64 12.49
N THR A 37 -8.16 -11.49 11.72
CA THR A 37 -8.24 -12.95 11.92
C THR A 37 -7.71 -13.31 13.30
N ALA A 38 -8.44 -14.14 14.05
CA ALA A 38 -8.05 -14.57 15.39
C ALA A 38 -6.63 -15.17 15.38
N GLY A 39 -5.73 -14.62 16.20
CA GLY A 39 -4.32 -15.03 16.29
C GLY A 39 -3.36 -14.30 15.36
N ALA A 40 -3.83 -13.39 14.49
CA ALA A 40 -2.96 -12.51 13.71
C ALA A 40 -2.39 -11.40 14.60
N VAL A 41 -1.09 -11.16 14.52
CA VAL A 41 -0.47 -9.97 15.12
C VAL A 41 -0.91 -8.77 14.28
N THR A 42 -1.61 -7.82 14.91
CA THR A 42 -2.12 -6.64 14.20
C THR A 42 -1.08 -5.55 14.11
N LEU A 43 -1.28 -4.62 13.18
CA LEU A 43 -0.42 -3.46 12.99
C LEU A 43 -0.40 -2.57 14.24
N GLU A 44 -1.55 -2.41 14.91
CA GLU A 44 -1.64 -1.67 16.18
C GLU A 44 -0.73 -2.32 17.22
N GLN A 45 -0.82 -3.64 17.36
CA GLN A 45 0.00 -4.40 18.31
C GLN A 45 1.49 -4.30 18.00
N LEU A 46 1.88 -4.30 16.72
CA LEU A 46 3.27 -4.09 16.31
C LEU A 46 3.76 -2.68 16.65
N LEU A 47 2.94 -1.65 16.37
CA LEU A 47 3.28 -0.25 16.64
C LEU A 47 3.41 0.04 18.14
N ASP A 48 2.60 -0.62 18.98
CA ASP A 48 2.65 -0.49 20.44
C ASP A 48 3.79 -1.29 21.08
N ALA A 49 4.31 -2.33 20.41
CA ALA A 49 5.44 -3.11 20.91
C ALA A 49 6.74 -2.27 20.97
N PRO A 50 7.66 -2.54 21.91
CA PRO A 50 8.95 -1.86 21.94
C PRO A 50 9.75 -2.04 20.65
N GLN A 51 10.42 -0.98 20.20
CA GLN A 51 11.22 -1.01 18.97
C GLN A 51 12.49 -1.86 19.14
N THR A 52 12.76 -2.73 18.18
CA THR A 52 14.01 -3.49 18.05
C THR A 52 14.95 -2.86 17.01
N TYR A 53 16.12 -3.47 16.79
CA TYR A 53 17.05 -3.00 15.76
C TYR A 53 16.49 -3.14 14.34
N ALA A 54 15.76 -4.22 14.06
CA ALA A 54 15.18 -4.49 12.74
C ALA A 54 14.10 -3.47 12.32
N ASP A 55 13.50 -2.82 13.31
CA ASP A 55 12.43 -1.84 13.14
C ASP A 55 12.93 -0.45 12.74
N ARG A 56 14.24 -0.22 12.77
CA ARG A 56 14.83 1.06 12.35
C ARG A 56 14.94 1.10 10.84
N LEU A 57 14.50 2.21 10.25
CA LEU A 57 14.76 2.47 8.84
C LEU A 57 16.28 2.54 8.59
N PRO A 58 16.78 1.96 7.47
CA PRO A 58 18.13 2.19 7.01
C PRO A 58 18.46 3.68 6.94
N GLY A 59 19.63 4.08 7.46
CA GLY A 59 20.02 5.48 7.56
C GLY A 59 19.94 6.32 6.27
N PRO A 60 20.22 5.77 5.07
CA PRO A 60 20.07 6.51 3.81
C PRO A 60 18.62 6.75 3.35
N LEU A 61 17.63 6.08 3.94
CA LEU A 61 16.25 6.17 3.49
C LEU A 61 15.55 7.34 4.18
N GLU A 62 15.13 8.31 3.37
CA GLU A 62 14.22 9.36 3.80
C GLU A 62 12.77 8.88 3.67
N ALA A 63 12.01 8.99 4.75
CA ALA A 63 10.59 8.69 4.76
C ALA A 63 9.84 9.69 5.67
N PRO A 64 8.59 10.07 5.31
CA PRO A 64 7.73 10.97 6.08
C PRO A 64 7.16 10.31 7.35
N VAL A 65 8.01 9.68 8.17
CA VAL A 65 7.64 9.03 9.43
C VAL A 65 8.28 9.73 10.61
N SER A 66 7.57 9.73 11.72
CA SER A 66 8.07 10.20 13.00
C SER A 66 9.17 9.25 13.52
N LEU A 67 10.23 9.83 14.07
CA LEU A 67 11.35 9.08 14.64
C LEU A 67 10.87 8.08 15.71
N HIS A 68 11.51 6.92 15.76
CA HIS A 68 11.25 5.84 16.73
C HIS A 68 9.85 5.19 16.66
N THR A 69 9.05 5.53 15.64
CA THR A 69 7.69 4.95 15.46
C THR A 69 7.65 3.80 14.47
N THR A 70 8.73 3.57 13.72
CA THR A 70 8.76 2.55 12.67
C THR A 70 8.84 1.14 13.26
N ARG A 71 8.19 0.19 12.60
CA ARG A 71 8.19 -1.25 12.89
C ARG A 71 8.33 -2.02 11.60
N LEU A 72 9.17 -3.06 11.57
CA LEU A 72 9.29 -3.96 10.44
C LEU A 72 8.05 -4.85 10.42
N VAL A 73 7.19 -4.65 9.43
CA VAL A 73 5.91 -5.37 9.30
C VAL A 73 6.00 -6.53 8.31
N PHE A 74 6.97 -6.49 7.40
CA PHE A 74 7.20 -7.56 6.44
C PHE A 74 8.67 -7.65 6.03
N THR A 75 9.17 -8.87 5.92
CA THR A 75 10.42 -9.18 5.23
C THR A 75 10.27 -10.53 4.55
N ASN A 76 10.75 -10.64 3.31
CA ASN A 76 10.89 -11.94 2.63
C ASN A 76 12.32 -12.45 2.72
N ARG A 77 13.18 -11.91 3.60
CA ARG A 77 14.53 -12.46 3.76
C ARG A 77 14.45 -13.80 4.50
N ALA A 78 15.05 -14.84 3.96
CA ALA A 78 15.07 -16.13 4.63
C ALA A 78 15.98 -16.08 5.86
N LEU A 79 15.57 -16.80 6.91
CA LEU A 79 16.32 -16.88 8.18
C LEU A 79 17.59 -17.73 8.06
N ASP A 80 17.65 -18.61 7.06
CA ASP A 80 18.77 -19.50 6.77
C ASP A 80 19.87 -18.85 5.90
N GLY A 81 19.70 -17.57 5.56
CA GLY A 81 20.63 -16.83 4.71
C GLY A 81 20.45 -17.09 3.21
N SER A 82 19.48 -17.92 2.80
CA SER A 82 19.07 -17.99 1.40
C SER A 82 18.42 -16.66 0.99
N ALA A 83 18.91 -16.05 -0.07
CA ALA A 83 18.34 -14.81 -0.58
C ALA A 83 17.20 -15.17 -1.54
N PHE A 84 16.00 -14.63 -1.29
CA PHE A 84 15.08 -14.41 -2.40
C PHE A 84 15.76 -13.45 -3.38
N GLU A 85 15.49 -13.65 -4.66
CA GLU A 85 16.08 -12.88 -5.77
C GLU A 85 15.96 -11.36 -5.54
N THR A 86 14.86 -10.92 -4.91
CA THR A 86 14.68 -9.56 -4.41
C THR A 86 14.37 -9.55 -2.89
N PRO A 87 15.26 -9.01 -2.03
CA PRO A 87 15.11 -9.07 -0.58
C PRO A 87 14.40 -7.83 0.02
N TRP A 88 13.07 -7.81 -0.11
CA TRP A 88 12.18 -6.76 0.38
C TRP A 88 12.13 -6.67 1.91
N ASN A 89 12.11 -5.42 2.39
CA ASN A 89 11.70 -5.07 3.76
C ASN A 89 10.63 -3.99 3.68
N VAL A 90 9.63 -4.08 4.55
CA VAL A 90 8.59 -3.05 4.70
C VAL A 90 8.45 -2.67 6.15
N TRP A 91 8.50 -1.37 6.40
CA TRP A 91 8.20 -0.79 7.69
C TRP A 91 6.87 -0.07 7.66
N ALA A 92 6.14 -0.11 8.76
CA ALA A 92 5.05 0.80 9.04
C ALA A 92 5.49 1.76 10.15
N GLY A 93 5.14 3.03 10.06
CA GLY A 93 5.42 4.02 11.09
C GLY A 93 4.35 5.10 11.13
N VAL A 94 4.26 5.79 12.27
CA VAL A 94 3.40 6.98 12.37
C VAL A 94 4.00 8.06 11.49
N GLY A 95 3.18 8.71 10.66
CA GLY A 95 3.65 9.77 9.78
C GLY A 95 4.22 10.96 10.54
N THR A 96 4.91 11.87 9.84
CA THR A 96 5.20 13.22 10.36
C THR A 96 3.89 13.95 10.68
N ASP A 97 2.85 13.72 9.87
CA ASP A 97 1.46 13.92 10.27
C ASP A 97 0.98 12.71 11.09
N ARG A 98 0.72 12.93 12.38
CA ARG A 98 0.31 11.88 13.33
C ARG A 98 -1.04 11.25 13.01
N SER A 99 -1.85 11.88 12.15
CA SER A 99 -3.12 11.33 11.66
C SER A 99 -2.92 10.24 10.59
N THR A 100 -1.67 9.98 10.18
CA THR A 100 -1.34 9.01 9.13
C THR A 100 -0.44 7.89 9.64
N ILE A 101 -0.54 6.74 8.97
CA ILE A 101 0.43 5.65 9.03
C ILE A 101 1.07 5.53 7.65
N CYS A 102 2.40 5.54 7.60
CA CYS A 102 3.16 5.39 6.37
C CYS A 102 3.80 4.02 6.29
N LEU A 103 3.65 3.39 5.13
CA LEU A 103 4.34 2.17 4.73
C LEU A 103 5.54 2.54 3.89
N VAL A 104 6.71 2.01 4.24
CA VAL A 104 7.99 2.27 3.57
C VAL A 104 8.58 0.95 3.11
N ALA A 105 8.66 0.72 1.80
CA ALA A 105 9.17 -0.51 1.21
C ALA A 105 10.52 -0.26 0.51
N THR A 106 11.48 -1.17 0.70
CA THR A 106 12.76 -1.14 -0.01
C THR A 106 13.25 -2.54 -0.34
N ALA A 107 13.85 -2.69 -1.53
CA ALA A 107 14.56 -3.90 -1.93
C ALA A 107 16.08 -3.81 -1.69
N ASP A 108 16.64 -2.61 -1.76
CA ASP A 108 18.10 -2.37 -1.80
C ASP A 108 18.63 -1.52 -0.63
N ARG A 109 17.73 -0.99 0.23
CA ARG A 109 18.02 -0.07 1.35
C ARG A 109 18.57 1.29 0.93
N THR A 110 18.53 1.61 -0.37
CA THR A 110 18.98 2.89 -0.92
C THR A 110 17.84 3.69 -1.54
N ALA A 111 16.84 3.02 -2.10
CA ALA A 111 15.61 3.62 -2.60
C ALA A 111 14.41 3.05 -1.85
N ALA A 112 13.41 3.89 -1.58
CA ALA A 112 12.17 3.46 -0.96
C ALA A 112 10.95 3.89 -1.76
N THR A 113 9.96 3.02 -1.81
CA THR A 113 8.59 3.37 -2.18
C THR A 113 7.81 3.59 -0.89
N THR A 114 7.18 4.76 -0.76
CA THR A 114 6.39 5.10 0.42
C THR A 114 4.95 5.43 0.06
N ALA A 115 4.02 4.99 0.90
CA ALA A 115 2.63 5.44 0.86
C ALA A 115 2.11 5.69 2.26
N CYS A 116 1.41 6.81 2.46
CA CYS A 116 0.81 7.18 3.73
C CYS A 116 -0.71 7.16 3.63
N TYR A 117 -1.36 6.59 4.64
CA TYR A 117 -2.81 6.44 4.70
C TYR A 117 -3.34 7.06 5.98
N PRO A 118 -4.60 7.51 6.02
CA PRO A 118 -5.27 7.86 7.26
C PRO A 118 -5.16 6.73 8.26
N ARG A 119 -4.86 7.05 9.51
CA ARG A 119 -4.57 6.08 10.56
C ARG A 119 -5.68 5.04 10.69
N GLU A 120 -6.93 5.46 10.74
CA GLU A 120 -8.10 4.56 10.80
C GLU A 120 -8.16 3.59 9.61
N GLN A 121 -7.82 4.03 8.39
CA GLN A 121 -7.82 3.16 7.22
C GLN A 121 -6.68 2.14 7.24
N ALA A 122 -5.50 2.52 7.74
CA ALA A 122 -4.36 1.61 7.86
C ALA A 122 -4.57 0.56 8.96
N LEU A 123 -5.17 0.97 10.08
CA LEU A 123 -5.34 0.14 11.27
C LEU A 123 -6.59 -0.76 11.18
N HIS A 124 -7.68 -0.27 10.60
CA HIS A 124 -8.97 -0.96 10.63
C HIS A 124 -9.58 -1.20 9.25
N GLY A 125 -9.13 -0.46 8.24
CA GLY A 125 -9.60 -0.58 6.86
C GLY A 125 -8.82 -1.59 6.02
N ALA A 126 -8.77 -1.33 4.71
CA ALA A 126 -7.99 -2.09 3.75
C ALA A 126 -7.15 -1.13 2.89
N VAL A 127 -5.83 -1.23 2.97
CA VAL A 127 -4.89 -0.44 2.18
C VAL A 127 -3.80 -1.32 1.58
N SER A 128 -3.23 -0.91 0.46
CA SER A 128 -2.16 -1.68 -0.20
C SER A 128 -1.06 -0.79 -0.74
N LEU A 129 0.18 -1.20 -0.53
CA LEU A 129 1.38 -0.62 -1.12
C LEU A 129 1.98 -1.61 -2.11
N SER A 130 2.24 -1.16 -3.34
CA SER A 130 3.02 -1.92 -4.32
C SER A 130 4.33 -1.20 -4.61
N ALA A 131 5.43 -1.93 -4.56
CA ALA A 131 6.78 -1.44 -4.83
C ALA A 131 7.44 -2.32 -5.88
N GLN A 132 8.18 -1.68 -6.79
CA GLN A 132 8.85 -2.36 -7.90
C GLN A 132 10.36 -2.21 -7.78
N SER A 133 11.06 -3.27 -8.16
CA SER A 133 12.52 -3.31 -8.30
C SER A 133 12.86 -3.86 -9.70
N ARG A 134 14.16 -3.96 -10.02
CA ARG A 134 14.59 -4.54 -11.31
C ARG A 134 14.28 -6.03 -11.45
N SER A 135 14.16 -6.74 -10.32
CA SER A 135 14.10 -8.20 -10.24
C SER A 135 12.78 -8.71 -9.64
N GLY A 136 11.81 -7.83 -9.42
CA GLY A 136 10.53 -8.22 -8.87
C GLY A 136 9.67 -7.08 -8.35
N THR A 137 8.40 -7.40 -8.14
CA THR A 137 7.38 -6.55 -7.56
C THR A 137 6.94 -7.12 -6.21
N MET A 138 6.82 -6.26 -5.21
CA MET A 138 6.21 -6.62 -3.92
C MET A 138 4.92 -5.86 -3.72
N THR A 139 3.89 -6.54 -3.23
CA THR A 139 2.63 -5.95 -2.79
C THR A 139 2.39 -6.29 -1.34
N LEU A 140 2.26 -5.26 -0.50
CA LEU A 140 1.83 -5.37 0.88
C LEU A 140 0.38 -4.92 0.97
N THR A 141 -0.46 -5.71 1.62
CA THR A 141 -1.84 -5.35 1.95
C THR A 141 -2.00 -5.36 3.47
N LEU A 142 -2.57 -4.27 3.99
CA LEU A 142 -3.09 -4.21 5.35
C LEU A 142 -4.61 -4.39 5.28
N ARG A 143 -5.17 -5.30 6.07
CA ARG A 143 -6.63 -5.53 6.17
C ARG A 143 -7.01 -5.76 7.62
N GLY A 144 -7.78 -4.84 8.19
CA GLY A 144 -8.19 -4.93 9.60
C GLY A 144 -7.00 -5.00 10.56
N GLY A 145 -5.92 -4.31 10.22
CA GLY A 145 -4.65 -4.36 10.96
C GLY A 145 -3.78 -5.57 10.65
N GLY A 146 -4.32 -6.61 9.99
CA GLY A 146 -3.54 -7.76 9.54
C GLY A 146 -2.60 -7.40 8.39
N VAL A 147 -1.35 -7.86 8.44
CA VAL A 147 -0.33 -7.63 7.41
C VAL A 147 -0.21 -8.85 6.50
N GLN A 148 -0.33 -8.65 5.18
CA GLN A 148 -0.10 -9.70 4.18
C GLN A 148 0.79 -9.18 3.06
N GLY A 149 1.92 -9.84 2.82
CA GLY A 149 2.84 -9.49 1.72
C GLY A 149 2.94 -10.59 0.69
N THR A 150 2.95 -10.20 -0.58
CA THR A 150 3.25 -11.08 -1.73
C THR A 150 4.40 -10.51 -2.53
N VAL A 151 5.27 -11.39 -3.03
CA VAL A 151 6.41 -11.02 -3.88
C VAL A 151 6.33 -11.83 -5.16
N THR A 152 6.50 -11.15 -6.29
CA THR A 152 6.58 -11.73 -7.63
C THR A 152 7.93 -11.35 -8.21
N ASN A 153 8.70 -12.33 -8.68
CA ASN A 153 9.99 -12.09 -9.32
C ASN A 153 9.79 -12.00 -10.83
N GLU A 154 10.55 -11.12 -11.48
CA GLU A 154 10.63 -11.05 -12.94
C GLU A 154 11.75 -12.02 -13.36
N ASN A 155 11.39 -13.08 -14.07
CA ASN A 155 12.30 -14.18 -14.45
C ASN A 155 13.02 -13.94 -15.78
#